data_AF-A0A971A1B7-F1
#
_entry.id   AF-A0A971A1B7-F1
#
_cell.length_a   1.000
_cell.length_b   1.000
_cell.length_c   1.000
_cell.angle_alpha   90.00
_cell.angle_beta   90.00
_cell.angle_gamma   90.00
#
_symmetry.space_group_name_H-M   'P 1'
#
loop_
_entity.id
_entity.type
_entity.pdbx_description
1 polymer ?
#
loop_
_entity_poly.entity_id
_entity_poly.type
_entity_poly.pdbx_seq_one_letter_code
_entity_poly.pdbx_strand_id
1 'polypeptide(L)' 'MTTTVHNFSRQFEQILAGAKVPAGTFHDLRKTAITNWFRQGLSEYDVMALAGHANFQTTHRLYLAVADDLIARAWHTI' A
#
# COMPACT_ATOMS: atom_id res chain seq x y z
N MET A 1 5.86 22.36 -15.35
CA MET A 1 5.19 23.15 -14.29
C MET A 1 5.15 22.29 -13.04
N THR A 2 5.94 22.60 -12.02
CA THR A 2 5.87 21.92 -10.71
C THR A 2 4.99 22.75 -9.80
N THR A 3 3.72 22.38 -9.66
CA THR A 3 2.80 23.02 -8.71
C THR A 3 3.15 22.53 -7.31
N THR A 4 3.83 23.36 -6.52
CA THR A 4 4.05 23.08 -5.10
C THR A 4 2.70 23.04 -4.39
N VAL A 5 2.31 21.87 -3.90
CA VAL A 5 1.06 21.70 -3.12
C VAL A 5 1.29 22.23 -1.71
N HIS A 6 0.96 23.50 -1.49
CA HIS A 6 0.94 24.08 -0.15
C HIS A 6 -0.17 23.41 0.69
N ASN A 7 0.07 23.18 1.97
CA ASN A 7 -0.90 22.62 2.93
C ASN A 7 -1.38 21.19 2.65
N PHE A 8 -0.65 20.40 1.86
CA PHE A 8 -1.00 19.02 1.53
C PHE A 8 -1.37 18.18 2.76
N SER A 9 -0.52 18.19 3.80
CA SER A 9 -0.74 17.39 5.00
C SER A 9 -2.06 17.75 5.69
N ARG A 10 -2.37 19.05 5.81
CA ARG A 10 -3.61 19.53 6.42
C ARG A 10 -4.84 19.07 5.62
N GLN A 11 -4.79 19.16 4.29
CA GLN A 11 -5.88 18.70 3.44
C GLN A 11 -6.07 17.18 3.54
N PHE A 12 -4.96 16.45 3.61
CA PHE A 12 -5.00 15.00 3.78
C PHE A 12 -5.59 14.61 5.15
N GLU A 13 -5.21 15.29 6.23
CA GLU A 13 -5.81 15.10 7.57
C GLU A 13 -7.31 15.36 7.59
N GLN A 14 -7.79 16.37 6.87
CA GLN A 14 -9.22 16.65 6.73
C GLN A 14 -9.95 15.51 6.00
N ILE A 15 -9.33 14.93 4.96
CA ILE A 15 -9.87 13.76 4.26
C ILE A 15 -9.93 12.55 5.20
N LEU A 16 -8.87 12.29 5.97
CA LEU A 16 -8.86 11.21 6.96
C LEU A 16 -9.96 11.38 8.01
N ALA A 17 -10.13 12.59 8.54
CA ALA A 17 -11.18 12.91 9.50
C ALA A 17 -12.59 12.68 8.91
N GLY A 18 -12.83 13.13 7.67
CA GLY A 18 -14.09 12.91 6.96
C GLY A 18 -14.38 11.43 6.69
N ALA A 19 -13.33 10.63 6.42
CA ALA A 19 -13.42 9.19 6.22
C ALA A 19 -13.47 8.37 7.53
N LYS A 20 -13.40 9.03 8.70
CA LYS A 20 -13.31 8.38 10.04
C LYS A 20 -12.11 7.44 10.17
N VAL A 21 -10.99 7.76 9.50
CA VAL A 21 -9.72 7.05 9.65
C VAL A 21 -8.91 7.74 10.74
N PRO A 22 -8.62 7.08 11.89
CA PRO A 22 -8.06 7.74 13.06
C PRO A 22 -6.67 8.36 12.83
N ALA A 23 -5.83 7.67 12.06
CA ALA A 23 -4.49 8.12 11.70
C ALA A 23 -4.03 7.43 10.41
N GLY A 24 -3.20 8.12 9.64
CA GLY A 24 -2.59 7.60 8.43
C GLY A 24 -1.69 8.64 7.78
N THR A 25 -0.76 8.18 6.96
CA THR A 25 0.10 9.02 6.12
C THR A 25 -0.32 8.86 4.67
N PHE A 26 0.00 9.84 3.83
CA PHE A 26 -0.30 9.70 2.40
C PHE A 26 0.44 8.51 1.77
N HIS A 27 1.59 8.14 2.32
CA HIS A 27 2.35 6.96 1.90
C HIS A 27 1.61 5.65 2.16
N ASP A 28 0.63 5.63 3.07
CA ASP A 28 -0.16 4.42 3.32
C ASP A 28 -1.09 4.10 2.15
N LEU A 29 -1.54 5.08 1.36
CA LEU A 29 -2.28 4.81 0.11
C LEU A 29 -1.45 3.97 -0.87
N ARG A 30 -0.16 4.28 -0.99
CA ARG A 30 0.78 3.50 -1.82
C ARG A 30 0.96 2.08 -1.28
N LYS A 31 1.13 1.93 0.03
CA LYS A 31 1.21 0.59 0.65
C LYS A 31 -0.07 -0.21 0.41
N THR A 32 -1.23 0.40 0.59
CA THR A 32 -2.53 -0.25 0.35
C THR A 32 -2.68 -0.72 -1.10
N ALA A 33 -2.29 0.11 -2.08
CA ALA A 33 -2.31 -0.29 -3.49
C ALA A 33 -1.41 -1.51 -3.76
N ILE A 34 -0.17 -1.48 -3.27
CA ILE A 34 0.78 -2.59 -3.39
C ILE A 34 0.23 -3.88 -2.76
N THR A 35 -0.28 -3.78 -1.52
CA THR A 35 -0.90 -4.90 -0.82
C THR A 35 -2.07 -5.48 -1.62
N ASN A 36 -2.92 -4.64 -2.21
CA ASN A 36 -4.05 -5.09 -3.01
C ASN A 36 -3.63 -5.78 -4.30
N TRP A 37 -2.57 -5.32 -4.96
CA TRP A 37 -2.00 -6.00 -6.13
C TRP A 37 -1.53 -7.40 -5.80
N PHE A 38 -0.83 -7.57 -4.66
CA PHE A 38 -0.45 -8.90 -4.20
C PHE A 38 -1.67 -9.78 -3.89
N ARG A 39 -2.69 -9.24 -3.23
CA ARG A 39 -3.94 -9.98 -2.97
C ARG A 39 -4.69 -10.37 -4.24
N GLN A 40 -4.53 -9.62 -5.32
CA GLN A 40 -5.10 -9.92 -6.64
C GLN A 40 -4.22 -10.89 -7.45
N GLY A 41 -3.09 -11.34 -6.91
CA GLY A 41 -2.23 -12.34 -7.52
C GLY A 41 -1.20 -11.79 -8.51
N LEU A 42 -0.91 -10.48 -8.48
CA LEU A 42 0.19 -9.95 -9.30
C LEU A 42 1.53 -10.52 -8.83
N SER A 43 2.43 -10.76 -9.79
CA SER A 43 3.77 -11.22 -9.49
C SER A 43 4.58 -10.14 -8.75
N GLU A 44 5.58 -10.57 -7.98
CA GLU A 44 6.48 -9.64 -7.29
C GLU A 44 7.20 -8.69 -8.25
N TYR A 45 7.53 -9.16 -9.45
CA TYR A 45 8.14 -8.35 -10.50
C TYR A 45 7.19 -7.25 -11.01
N ASP A 46 5.93 -7.59 -11.30
CA ASP A 46 4.93 -6.62 -11.77
C ASP A 46 4.68 -5.55 -10.72
N VAL A 47 4.56 -5.96 -9.45
CA VAL A 47 4.38 -5.03 -8.33
C VAL A 47 5.59 -4.12 -8.18
N MET A 48 6.82 -4.63 -8.31
CA MET A 48 8.04 -3.82 -8.24
C MET A 48 8.07 -2.75 -9.34
N ALA A 49 7.73 -3.15 -10.58
CA ALA A 49 7.68 -2.27 -11.74
C ALA A 49 6.62 -1.17 -11.56
N LEU A 50 5.40 -1.53 -11.16
CA LEU A 50 4.29 -0.60 -10.93
C LEU A 50 4.55 0.34 -9.75
N ALA A 51 5.19 -0.16 -8.69
CA ALA A 51 5.57 0.66 -7.54
C ALA A 51 6.77 1.58 -7.83
N GLY A 52 7.50 1.35 -8.92
CA GLY A 52 8.74 2.09 -9.22
C GLY A 52 9.82 1.88 -8.17
N HIS A 53 9.91 0.69 -7.58
CA HIS A 53 10.99 0.35 -6.65
C HIS A 53 12.26 0.03 -7.44
N ALA A 54 13.34 0.77 -7.17
CA ALA A 54 14.65 0.46 -7.74
C ALA A 54 15.31 -0.77 -7.10
N ASN A 55 14.88 -1.17 -5.90
CA ASN A 55 15.41 -2.32 -5.16
C ASN A 55 14.29 -3.31 -4.83
N PHE A 56 14.55 -4.57 -5.13
CA PHE A 56 13.68 -5.71 -4.88
C PHE A 56 13.30 -5.89 -3.40
N GLN A 57 14.22 -5.58 -2.47
CA GLN A 57 14.02 -5.79 -1.03
C GLN A 57 12.79 -5.06 -0.46
N THR A 58 12.45 -3.88 -0.98
CA THR A 58 11.30 -3.11 -0.50
C THR A 58 9.97 -3.77 -0.89
N THR A 59 9.89 -4.31 -2.10
CA THR A 59 8.73 -5.07 -2.58
C THR A 59 8.61 -6.40 -1.83
N HIS A 60 9.74 -7.09 -1.63
CA HIS A 60 9.78 -8.40 -0.98
C HIS A 60 9.25 -8.40 0.45
N ARG A 61 9.63 -7.40 1.26
CA ARG A 61 9.12 -7.27 2.63
C ARG A 61 7.58 -7.13 2.67
N LEU A 62 7.01 -6.40 1.71
CA LEU A 62 5.55 -6.24 1.61
C LEU A 62 4.88 -7.54 1.15
N TYR A 63 5.48 -8.24 0.17
CA TYR A 63 5.00 -9.54 -0.28
C TYR A 63 4.89 -10.53 0.88
N LEU A 64 5.94 -10.68 1.71
CA LEU A 64 5.94 -11.59 2.86
C LEU A 64 4.80 -11.27 3.84
N ALA A 65 4.59 -9.99 4.16
CA ALA A 65 3.49 -9.58 5.04
C ALA A 65 2.09 -9.90 4.47
N VAL A 66 1.92 -9.88 3.14
CA VAL A 66 0.66 -10.29 2.49
C VAL A 66 0.53 -11.81 2.39
N ALA A 67 1.62 -12.52 2.16
CA ALA A 67 1.63 -13.98 2.11
C ALA A 67 1.19 -14.59 3.45
N ASP A 68 1.67 -14.06 4.58
CA ASP A 68 1.25 -14.48 5.91
C ASP A 68 -0.28 -14.33 6.10
N ASP A 69 -0.85 -13.19 5.66
CA ASP A 69 -2.29 -12.91 5.68
C ASP A 69 -3.10 -13.81 4.72
N LEU A 70 -2.52 -14.19 3.58
CA LEU A 70 -3.14 -15.14 2.64
C LEU A 70 -3.18 -16.56 3.21
N ILE A 71 -2.09 -17.02 3.81
CA ILE A 71 -2.00 -18.35 4.45
C ILE A 71 -3.00 -18.45 5.61
N ALA A 72 -3.08 -17.43 6.47
CA ALA A 72 -4.04 -17.40 7.58
C ALA A 72 -5.50 -17.52 7.11
N ARG A 73 -5.86 -16.88 5.98
CA ARG A 73 -7.19 -16.97 5.39
C ARG A 73 -7.48 -18.33 4.76
N ALA A 74 -6.48 -18.92 4.10
CA ALA A 74 -6.61 -20.25 3.53
C ALA A 74 -6.96 -21.29 4.61
N TRP A 75 -6.33 -21.22 5.79
CA TRP A 75 -6.61 -22.11 6.91
C TRP A 75 -8.01 -21.93 7.51
N HIS A 76 -8.60 -20.75 7.39
CA HIS A 76 -9.92 -20.46 7.95
C HIS A 76 -11.09 -20.99 7.09
N THR A 77 -10.80 -21.50 5.89
CA THR A 77 -11.79 -21.96 4.90
C THR A 77 -11.78 -23.49 4.71
N ILE A 78 -11.04 -24.24 5.55
CA ILE A 78 -10.92 -25.71 5.53
C ILE A 78 -11.62 -26.31 6.74
#